data_AF-A0AAN0J0W3-F1
#
_entry.id   AF-A0AAN0J0W3-F1
#
_cell.length_a   1.000
_cell.length_b   1.000
_cell.length_c   1.000
_cell.angle_alpha   90.00
_cell.angle_beta   90.00
_cell.angle_gamma   90.00
#
_symmetry.space_group_name_H-M   'P 1'
#
loop_
_entity.id
_entity.type
_entity.pdbx_description
1 polymer ?
#
loop_
_entity_poly.entity_id
_entity_poly.type
_entity_poly.pdbx_seq_one_letter_code
_entity_poly.pdbx_strand_id
1 'polypeptide(L)'
;MALDFSEGDNKYFFIQDREEESPAMTSPKRHKGSSWFIWDPCGIACAVATYIFLVYGVVVLLAVVAPAFPDVFTFLSTLAFTGLVTLSVVSHVKAMITNPGVVPHESTTEEEISKRRSEGEEVRYCKKCRSVKPDRAHHCSICEHCIHRMDHHCPWINNCVGQNNQKFFVLFTFYVMITSIFGLFLTASFIFRCVQNNFEGCDAFLPGPLVFIAIIFCVFEGFLFSLFTCIMFCTQIHAIITDETAYTETYK
;
A
#
# COMPACT_ATOMS: atom_id res chain seq x y z
N MET A 1 60.33 -11.93 -19.65
CA MET A 1 61.26 -12.48 -18.64
C MET A 1 60.59 -12.23 -17.30
N ALA A 2 60.17 -13.32 -16.63
CA ALA A 2 59.38 -13.31 -15.41
C ALA A 2 60.19 -12.86 -14.19
N LEU A 3 59.52 -12.33 -13.16
CA LEU A 3 59.73 -12.71 -11.76
C LEU A 3 58.42 -12.58 -10.97
N ASP A 4 58.19 -13.58 -10.14
CA ASP A 4 57.03 -13.95 -9.34
C ASP A 4 57.15 -13.45 -7.89
N PHE A 5 56.03 -13.20 -7.19
CA PHE A 5 55.93 -13.14 -5.72
C PHE A 5 54.47 -13.37 -5.25
N SER A 6 54.17 -14.64 -4.94
CA SER A 6 53.39 -15.20 -3.81
C SER A 6 52.31 -14.39 -3.04
N GLU A 7 51.14 -15.05 -2.94
CA GLU A 7 50.25 -15.27 -1.76
C GLU A 7 49.70 -14.09 -0.91
N GLY A 8 48.37 -14.08 -0.71
CA GLY A 8 47.77 -13.63 0.55
C GLY A 8 46.45 -12.83 0.47
N ASP A 9 45.35 -13.50 0.80
CA ASP A 9 44.16 -13.01 1.53
C ASP A 9 43.07 -12.17 0.83
N ASN A 10 42.03 -12.90 0.42
CA ASN A 10 40.64 -12.44 0.26
C ASN A 10 40.12 -11.82 1.57
N LYS A 11 40.01 -10.49 1.62
CA LYS A 11 39.25 -9.80 2.68
C LYS A 11 37.77 -9.71 2.29
N TYR A 12 36.99 -10.64 2.84
CA TYR A 12 35.55 -10.50 2.99
C TYR A 12 35.24 -9.19 3.73
N PHE A 13 34.45 -8.33 3.09
CA PHE A 13 33.99 -7.06 3.63
C PHE A 13 32.84 -7.35 4.62
N PHE A 14 33.18 -7.62 5.89
CA PHE A 14 32.22 -7.61 6.97
C PHE A 14 31.78 -6.15 7.21
N ILE A 15 30.55 -5.81 6.85
CA ILE A 15 29.90 -4.60 7.35
C ILE A 15 29.61 -4.86 8.83
N GLN A 16 30.46 -4.29 9.68
CA GLN A 16 30.29 -4.26 11.12
C GLN A 16 29.27 -3.18 11.44
N ASP A 17 28.01 -3.58 11.63
CA ASP A 17 26.96 -2.70 12.14
C ASP A 17 27.39 -2.11 13.48
N ARG A 18 27.50 -0.78 13.49
CA ARG A 18 27.90 0.03 14.65
C ARG A 18 26.89 -0.17 15.79
N GLU A 19 27.40 -0.53 16.96
CA GLU A 19 26.65 -0.70 18.20
C GLU A 19 25.97 0.61 18.61
N GLU A 20 24.64 0.69 18.46
CA GLU A 20 23.81 1.58 19.26
C GLU A 20 23.19 0.74 20.39
N GLU A 21 23.62 0.99 21.63
CA GLU A 21 23.00 0.46 22.83
C GLU A 21 21.52 0.91 22.89
N SER A 22 20.60 0.00 22.58
CA SER A 22 19.17 0.25 22.65
C SER A 22 18.66 0.04 24.10
N PRO A 23 17.82 0.93 24.63
CA PRO A 23 17.30 0.82 26.00
C PRO A 23 16.43 -0.44 26.16
N ALA A 24 16.37 -0.94 27.40
CA ALA A 24 15.72 -2.19 27.82
C ALA A 24 14.49 -2.58 26.96
N MET A 25 14.71 -3.55 26.06
CA MET A 25 13.74 -4.01 25.07
C MET A 25 12.55 -4.67 25.76
N THR A 26 11.39 -4.01 25.76
CA THR A 26 10.12 -4.62 26.17
C THR A 26 9.83 -5.84 25.29
N SER A 27 9.40 -6.95 25.87
CA SER A 27 9.08 -8.18 25.12
C SER A 27 8.07 -7.89 24.01
N PRO A 28 8.25 -8.44 22.78
CA PRO A 28 7.29 -8.26 21.70
C PRO A 28 5.89 -8.74 22.15
N LYS A 29 4.87 -7.90 21.93
CA LYS A 29 3.50 -8.22 22.30
C LYS A 29 3.01 -9.40 21.48
N ARG A 30 2.86 -10.55 22.13
CA ARG A 30 2.33 -11.78 21.52
C ARG A 30 0.91 -11.50 21.02
N HIS A 31 0.70 -11.41 19.70
CA HIS A 31 -0.61 -11.16 19.12
C HIS A 31 -1.54 -12.39 19.32
N LYS A 32 -2.20 -12.46 20.48
CA LYS A 32 -3.25 -13.43 20.80
C LYS A 32 -4.61 -12.75 20.63
N GLY A 33 -5.16 -12.73 19.41
CA GLY A 33 -6.48 -12.15 19.17
C GLY A 33 -6.93 -12.24 17.71
N SER A 34 -8.25 -12.41 17.52
CA SER A 34 -8.92 -12.66 16.23
C SER A 34 -9.00 -11.46 15.29
N SER A 35 -8.51 -10.28 15.68
CA SER A 35 -8.57 -9.05 14.88
C SER A 35 -7.21 -8.36 14.84
N TRP A 36 -6.70 -8.13 13.63
CA TRP A 36 -5.40 -7.49 13.36
C TRP A 36 -5.60 -5.98 13.20
N PHE A 37 -4.89 -5.18 14.01
CA PHE A 37 -4.92 -3.71 13.94
C PHE A 37 -3.63 -3.10 14.49
N ILE A 38 -3.08 -2.12 13.78
CA ILE A 38 -1.84 -1.41 14.14
C ILE A 38 -2.17 0.00 14.64
N TRP A 39 -1.61 0.37 15.80
CA TRP A 39 -1.76 1.70 16.39
C TRP A 39 -0.73 2.68 15.82
N ASP A 40 -0.84 2.97 14.52
CA ASP A 40 -0.03 3.98 13.82
C ASP A 40 -0.89 5.23 13.56
N PRO A 41 -0.66 6.35 14.28
CA PRO A 41 -1.45 7.58 14.11
C PRO A 41 -1.42 8.14 12.68
N CYS A 42 -0.27 8.02 12.00
CA CYS A 42 -0.13 8.44 10.62
C CYS A 42 -0.97 7.54 9.70
N GLY A 43 -0.89 6.22 9.91
CA GLY A 43 -1.68 5.25 9.17
C GLY A 43 -3.19 5.42 9.36
N ILE A 44 -3.64 5.68 10.60
CA ILE A 44 -5.05 5.97 10.89
C ILE A 44 -5.51 7.25 10.17
N ALA A 45 -4.71 8.31 10.21
CA ALA A 45 -5.04 9.56 9.52
C ALA A 45 -5.14 9.37 8.00
N CYS A 46 -4.20 8.63 7.41
CA CYS A 46 -4.23 8.29 5.98
C CYS A 46 -5.45 7.43 5.62
N ALA A 47 -5.79 6.43 6.41
CA ALA A 47 -6.98 5.60 6.18
C ALA A 47 -8.28 6.42 6.25
N VAL A 48 -8.40 7.34 7.22
CA VAL A 48 -9.54 8.26 7.31
C VAL A 48 -9.60 9.19 6.08
N ALA A 49 -8.46 9.74 5.67
CA ALA A 49 -8.38 10.59 4.47
C ALA A 49 -8.83 9.84 3.21
N THR A 50 -8.46 8.56 3.05
CA THR A 50 -8.93 7.71 1.94
C THR A 50 -10.47 7.70 1.86
N TYR A 51 -11.16 7.52 2.98
CA TYR A 51 -12.63 7.51 2.99
C TYR A 51 -13.23 8.89 2.72
N ILE A 52 -12.60 9.97 3.19
CA ILE A 52 -13.05 11.33 2.90
C ILE A 52 -12.97 11.60 1.39
N PHE A 53 -11.86 11.25 0.74
CA PHE A 53 -11.69 11.42 -0.71
C PHE A 53 -12.71 10.60 -1.51
N LEU A 54 -12.89 9.32 -1.15
CA LEU A 54 -13.90 8.47 -1.80
C LEU A 54 -15.33 9.03 -1.67
N VAL A 55 -15.71 9.49 -0.47
CA VAL A 55 -17.02 10.11 -0.25
C VAL A 55 -17.14 11.42 -1.02
N TYR A 56 -16.11 12.25 -1.02
CA TYR A 56 -16.07 13.49 -1.78
C TYR A 56 -16.29 13.23 -3.28
N GLY A 57 -15.57 12.28 -3.88
CA GLY A 57 -15.74 11.92 -5.29
C GLY A 57 -17.16 11.44 -5.60
N VAL A 58 -17.76 10.64 -4.73
CA VAL A 58 -19.18 10.21 -4.87
C VAL A 58 -20.13 11.41 -4.78
N VAL A 59 -19.92 12.32 -3.83
CA VAL A 59 -20.77 13.51 -3.66
C VAL A 59 -20.67 14.43 -4.87
N VAL A 60 -19.47 14.71 -5.38
CA VAL A 60 -19.29 15.53 -6.59
C VAL A 60 -19.97 14.86 -7.78
N LEU A 61 -19.82 13.54 -7.93
CA LEU A 61 -20.47 12.83 -9.02
C LEU A 61 -22.00 12.96 -8.93
N LEU A 62 -22.59 12.67 -7.78
CA LEU A 62 -24.05 12.67 -7.61
C LEU A 62 -24.66 14.08 -7.64
N ALA A 63 -24.00 15.06 -7.02
CA ALA A 63 -24.56 16.40 -6.82
C ALA A 63 -24.25 17.37 -7.99
N VAL A 64 -23.21 17.09 -8.79
CA VAL A 64 -22.75 18.01 -9.84
C VAL A 64 -22.79 17.35 -11.21
N VAL A 65 -22.15 16.19 -11.37
CA VAL A 65 -21.92 15.59 -12.69
C VAL A 65 -23.17 14.87 -13.19
N ALA A 66 -23.75 13.98 -12.39
CA ALA A 66 -24.89 13.13 -12.72
C ALA A 66 -26.13 13.89 -13.22
N PRO A 67 -26.54 15.03 -12.62
CA PRO A 67 -27.73 15.76 -13.07
C PRO A 67 -27.62 16.37 -14.47
N ALA A 68 -26.40 16.50 -15.02
CA ALA A 68 -26.15 17.12 -16.32
C ALA A 68 -26.35 16.16 -17.52
N PHE A 69 -26.66 14.88 -17.25
CA PHE A 69 -26.80 13.85 -18.28
C PHE A 69 -28.19 13.20 -18.29
N PRO A 70 -28.58 12.55 -19.40
CA PRO A 70 -29.87 11.85 -19.49
C PRO A 70 -30.00 10.69 -18.49
N ASP A 71 -31.22 10.45 -18.00
CA ASP A 71 -31.53 9.52 -16.91
C ASP A 71 -30.88 8.14 -17.04
N VAL A 72 -30.92 7.53 -18.23
CA VAL A 72 -30.35 6.18 -18.43
C VAL A 72 -28.82 6.21 -18.31
N PHE A 73 -28.16 7.20 -18.90
CA PHE A 73 -26.70 7.33 -18.78
C PHE A 73 -26.30 7.62 -17.34
N THR A 74 -27.03 8.52 -16.68
CA THR A 74 -26.82 8.87 -15.28
C THR A 74 -26.97 7.65 -14.38
N PHE A 75 -28.03 6.85 -14.56
CA PHE A 75 -28.25 5.63 -13.79
C PHE A 75 -27.11 4.63 -13.97
N LEU A 76 -26.74 4.32 -15.22
CA LEU A 76 -25.70 3.33 -15.51
C LEU A 76 -24.32 3.78 -15.04
N SER A 77 -23.95 5.03 -15.28
CA SER A 77 -22.65 5.59 -14.85
C SER A 77 -22.57 5.69 -13.33
N THR A 78 -23.65 6.08 -12.64
CA THR A 78 -23.72 6.12 -11.18
C THR A 78 -23.61 4.71 -10.59
N LEU A 79 -24.34 3.74 -11.14
CA LEU A 79 -24.26 2.34 -10.70
C LEU A 79 -22.85 1.77 -10.88
N ALA A 80 -22.22 2.02 -12.04
CA ALA A 80 -20.87 1.58 -12.31
C ALA A 80 -19.85 2.24 -11.35
N PHE A 81 -19.93 3.56 -11.17
CA PHE A 81 -19.01 4.30 -10.30
C PHE A 81 -19.14 3.88 -8.83
N THR A 82 -20.38 3.81 -8.32
CA THR A 82 -20.65 3.36 -6.93
C THR A 82 -20.25 1.90 -6.73
N GLY A 83 -20.42 1.04 -7.73
CA GLY A 83 -19.91 -0.33 -7.73
C GLY A 83 -18.39 -0.39 -7.61
N LEU A 84 -17.66 0.41 -8.40
CA LEU A 84 -16.19 0.49 -8.33
C LEU A 84 -15.69 1.07 -6.99
N VAL A 85 -16.36 2.09 -6.45
CA VAL A 85 -16.06 2.63 -5.11
C VAL A 85 -16.30 1.55 -4.04
N THR A 86 -17.39 0.79 -4.15
CA THR A 86 -17.68 -0.31 -3.21
C THR A 86 -16.59 -1.38 -3.25
N LEU A 87 -16.16 -1.79 -4.44
CA LEU A 87 -15.05 -2.74 -4.61
C LEU A 87 -13.73 -2.19 -4.04
N SER A 88 -13.45 -0.90 -4.24
CA SER A 88 -12.31 -0.20 -3.65
C SER A 88 -12.36 -0.23 -2.12
N VAL A 89 -13.51 0.08 -1.52
CA VAL A 89 -13.71 0.07 -0.06
C VAL A 89 -13.55 -1.34 0.50
N VAL A 90 -14.18 -2.34 -0.12
CA VAL A 90 -14.10 -3.74 0.35
C VAL A 90 -12.67 -4.26 0.30
N SER A 91 -11.95 -4.01 -0.79
CA SER A 91 -10.54 -4.40 -0.93
C SER A 91 -9.64 -3.65 0.05
N HIS A 92 -9.86 -2.35 0.24
CA HIS A 92 -9.16 -1.53 1.23
C HIS A 92 -9.33 -2.09 2.65
N VAL A 93 -10.57 -2.29 3.09
CA VAL A 93 -10.88 -2.84 4.42
C VAL A 93 -10.20 -4.19 4.61
N LYS A 94 -10.25 -5.07 3.61
CA LYS A 94 -9.56 -6.37 3.66
C LYS A 94 -8.04 -6.21 3.76
N ALA A 95 -7.43 -5.26 3.06
CA ALA A 95 -6.00 -4.99 3.18
C ALA A 95 -5.63 -4.49 4.59
N MET A 96 -6.47 -3.65 5.19
CA MET A 96 -6.28 -3.11 6.55
C MET A 96 -6.35 -4.19 7.63
N ILE A 97 -7.41 -5.01 7.63
CA ILE A 97 -7.74 -5.90 8.76
C ILE A 97 -7.18 -7.32 8.61
N THR A 98 -6.58 -7.65 7.46
CA THR A 98 -5.94 -8.96 7.27
C THR A 98 -4.54 -8.94 7.86
N ASN A 99 -4.23 -9.95 8.69
CA ASN A 99 -2.86 -10.18 9.14
C ASN A 99 -1.94 -10.34 7.91
N PRO A 100 -0.89 -9.52 7.75
CA PRO A 100 -0.08 -9.47 6.54
C PRO A 100 0.84 -10.68 6.36
N GLY A 101 0.89 -11.59 7.34
CA GLY A 101 1.78 -12.75 7.36
C GLY A 101 2.81 -12.63 8.48
N VAL A 102 2.39 -12.32 9.70
CA VAL A 102 3.30 -12.25 10.86
C VAL A 102 4.00 -13.58 11.09
N VAL A 103 5.32 -13.54 11.24
CA VAL A 103 6.14 -14.68 11.66
C VAL A 103 5.85 -14.97 13.14
N PRO A 104 5.44 -16.20 13.50
CA PRO A 104 5.22 -16.58 14.89
C PRO A 104 6.48 -16.36 15.74
N HIS A 105 6.32 -15.78 16.93
CA HIS A 105 7.40 -15.65 17.90
C HIS A 105 7.66 -16.98 18.59
N GLU A 106 8.48 -17.81 17.96
CA GLU A 106 9.15 -18.94 18.59
C GLU A 106 10.56 -18.50 18.94
N SER A 107 10.86 -18.41 20.24
CA SER A 107 12.19 -18.05 20.70
C SER A 107 13.14 -19.20 20.36
N THR A 108 13.99 -18.98 19.37
CA THR A 108 15.06 -19.92 19.02
C THR A 108 16.27 -19.62 19.91
N THR A 109 16.82 -20.66 20.53
CA THR A 109 18.03 -20.55 21.36
C THR A 109 19.26 -20.32 20.48
N GLU A 110 20.30 -19.68 21.03
CA GLU A 110 21.59 -19.52 20.33
C GLU A 110 22.21 -20.88 19.98
N GLU A 111 21.96 -21.90 20.81
CA GLU A 111 22.43 -23.27 20.58
C GLU A 111 21.77 -23.88 19.32
N GLU A 112 20.45 -23.72 19.16
CA GLU A 112 19.74 -24.14 17.95
C GLU A 112 20.21 -23.40 16.69
N ILE A 113 20.52 -22.11 16.80
CA ILE A 113 21.06 -21.30 15.70
C ILE A 113 22.46 -21.80 15.32
N SER A 114 23.34 -22.04 16.30
CA SER A 114 24.69 -22.56 16.06
C SER A 114 24.68 -23.95 15.41
N LYS A 115 23.75 -24.81 15.82
CA LYS A 115 23.59 -26.15 15.26
C LYS A 115 23.21 -26.07 13.78
N ARG A 116 22.19 -25.28 13.43
CA ARG A 116 21.77 -25.08 12.04
C ARG A 116 22.89 -24.52 11.16
N ARG A 117 23.65 -23.54 11.68
CA ARG A 117 24.84 -23.01 10.98
C ARG A 117 25.92 -24.08 10.78
N SER A 118 26.15 -24.95 11.76
CA SER A 118 27.11 -26.06 11.64
C SER A 118 26.67 -27.12 10.63
N GLU A 119 25.37 -27.24 10.37
CA GLU A 119 24.77 -28.09 9.32
C GLU A 119 24.81 -27.42 7.93
N GLY A 120 25.38 -26.20 7.83
CA GLY A 120 25.52 -25.45 6.58
C GLY A 120 24.33 -24.54 6.23
N GLU A 121 23.36 -24.36 7.14
CA GLU A 121 22.20 -23.50 6.92
C GLU A 121 22.54 -22.02 7.18
N GLU A 122 22.19 -21.14 6.24
CA GLU A 122 22.33 -19.69 6.43
C GLU A 122 21.19 -19.16 7.33
N VAL A 123 21.44 -19.08 8.64
CA VAL A 123 20.43 -18.63 9.60
C VAL A 123 20.40 -17.11 9.75
N ARG A 124 19.34 -16.49 9.24
CA ARG A 124 19.00 -15.08 9.50
C ARG A 124 18.24 -14.95 10.81
N TYR A 125 18.63 -14.04 11.68
CA TYR A 125 18.01 -13.85 13.01
C TYR A 125 17.53 -12.42 13.21
N CYS A 126 16.34 -12.25 13.81
CA CYS A 126 15.82 -10.94 14.17
C CYS A 126 16.00 -10.68 15.67
N LYS A 127 16.93 -9.78 16.03
CA LYS A 127 17.19 -9.41 17.44
C LYS A 127 15.96 -8.83 18.14
N LYS A 128 15.14 -8.04 17.43
CA LYS A 128 13.92 -7.41 17.98
C LYS A 128 12.82 -8.41 18.28
N CYS A 129 12.60 -9.38 17.39
CA CYS A 129 11.59 -10.43 17.57
C CYS A 129 12.08 -11.63 18.38
N ARG A 130 13.40 -11.74 18.59
CA ARG A 130 14.11 -12.86 19.21
C ARG A 130 13.77 -14.21 18.59
N SER A 131 13.68 -14.25 17.27
CA SER A 131 13.31 -15.43 16.50
C SER A 131 14.15 -15.54 15.23
N VAL A 132 14.34 -16.77 14.76
CA VAL A 132 14.84 -17.00 13.40
C VAL A 132 13.89 -16.34 12.40
N LYS A 133 14.49 -15.69 11.40
CA LYS A 133 13.82 -14.94 10.36
C LYS A 133 13.72 -15.85 9.13
N PRO A 134 12.53 -16.35 8.78
CA PRO A 134 12.35 -17.14 7.57
C PRO A 134 12.76 -16.37 6.32
N ASP A 135 13.03 -17.08 5.23
CA ASP A 135 13.38 -16.46 3.96
C ASP A 135 12.32 -15.44 3.53
N ARG A 136 12.81 -14.31 2.99
CA ARG A 136 12.01 -13.16 2.55
C ARG A 136 11.12 -12.52 3.62
N ALA A 137 11.19 -12.93 4.88
CA ALA A 137 10.57 -12.16 5.96
C ALA A 137 11.34 -10.85 6.15
N HIS A 138 10.74 -9.79 6.70
CA HIS A 138 11.46 -8.58 7.16
C HIS A 138 10.78 -8.01 8.42
N HIS A 139 11.56 -7.37 9.29
CA HIS A 139 11.02 -6.75 10.50
C HIS A 139 10.53 -5.33 10.19
N CYS A 140 9.25 -5.08 10.42
CA CYS A 140 8.68 -3.73 10.36
C CYS A 140 8.76 -3.09 11.75
N SER A 141 9.42 -1.94 11.86
CA SER A 141 9.51 -1.20 13.12
C SER A 141 8.18 -0.59 13.57
N ILE A 142 7.25 -0.32 12.64
CA ILE A 142 5.93 0.25 12.93
C ILE A 142 4.97 -0.83 13.42
N CYS A 143 4.94 -1.98 12.75
CA CYS A 143 4.13 -3.11 13.17
C CYS A 143 4.75 -3.91 14.33
N GLU A 144 6.04 -3.70 14.63
CA GLU A 144 6.83 -4.43 15.64
C GLU A 144 6.92 -5.96 15.44
N HIS A 145 6.69 -6.42 14.21
CA HIS A 145 6.69 -7.85 13.86
C HIS A 145 7.54 -8.11 12.61
N CYS A 146 8.12 -9.31 12.54
CA CYS A 146 8.59 -9.86 11.28
C CYS A 146 7.40 -10.28 10.42
N ILE A 147 7.36 -9.83 9.17
CA ILE A 147 6.29 -10.15 8.20
C ILE A 147 6.88 -11.00 7.07
N HIS A 148 6.23 -12.12 6.74
CA HIS A 148 6.57 -12.98 5.62
C HIS A 148 6.34 -12.28 4.28
N ARG A 149 7.33 -12.42 3.37
CA ARG A 149 7.36 -11.73 2.07
C ARG A 149 6.94 -10.27 2.20
N MET A 150 7.50 -9.59 3.20
CA MET A 150 7.19 -8.19 3.44
C MET A 150 7.56 -7.39 2.19
N ASP A 151 6.64 -6.55 1.75
CA ASP A 151 6.91 -5.57 0.71
C ASP A 151 7.20 -4.21 1.34
N HIS A 152 6.21 -3.59 1.99
CA HIS A 152 6.38 -2.33 2.70
C HIS A 152 5.33 -2.14 3.81
N HIS A 153 5.56 -1.18 4.72
CA HIS A 153 4.51 -0.64 5.58
C HIS A 153 3.79 0.49 4.84
N CYS A 154 2.48 0.36 4.68
CA CYS A 154 1.69 1.30 3.92
C CYS A 154 0.77 2.09 4.88
N PRO A 155 1.00 3.40 5.07
CA PRO A 155 0.15 4.21 5.94
C PRO A 155 -1.28 4.30 5.39
N TRP A 156 -1.48 4.26 4.07
CA TRP A 156 -2.81 4.36 3.46
C TRP A 156 -3.76 3.21 3.83
N ILE A 157 -3.23 2.01 4.12
CA ILE A 157 -4.01 0.87 4.63
C ILE A 157 -3.76 0.61 6.12
N ASN A 158 -3.04 1.49 6.83
CA ASN A 158 -2.64 1.33 8.23
C ASN A 158 -2.09 -0.09 8.55
N ASN A 159 -1.30 -0.67 7.64
CA ASN A 159 -0.85 -2.04 7.73
C ASN A 159 0.39 -2.29 6.85
N CYS A 160 1.15 -3.35 7.16
CA CYS A 160 2.10 -3.90 6.21
C CYS A 160 1.39 -4.53 5.02
N VAL A 161 2.00 -4.43 3.84
CA VAL A 161 1.73 -5.28 2.68
C VAL A 161 2.68 -6.47 2.75
N GLY A 162 2.13 -7.67 2.84
CA GLY A 162 2.87 -8.92 2.91
C GLY A 162 2.10 -10.07 2.29
N GLN A 163 2.61 -11.28 2.47
CA GLN A 163 2.12 -12.49 1.80
C GLN A 163 0.60 -12.68 1.86
N ASN A 164 -0.02 -12.41 3.00
CA ASN A 164 -1.42 -12.78 3.24
C ASN A 164 -2.43 -11.70 2.80
N ASN A 165 -1.98 -10.46 2.58
CA ASN A 165 -2.86 -9.33 2.21
C ASN A 165 -2.49 -8.63 0.91
N GLN A 166 -1.36 -9.00 0.26
CA GLN A 166 -0.91 -8.41 -1.01
C GLN A 166 -2.01 -8.43 -2.10
N LYS A 167 -2.77 -9.53 -2.22
CA LYS A 167 -3.91 -9.61 -3.15
C LYS A 167 -4.93 -8.49 -2.94
N PHE A 168 -5.26 -8.19 -1.68
CA PHE A 168 -6.24 -7.15 -1.37
C PHE A 168 -5.68 -5.77 -1.66
N PHE A 169 -4.39 -5.54 -1.38
CA PHE A 169 -3.70 -4.30 -1.73
C PHE A 169 -3.70 -4.05 -3.24
N VAL A 170 -3.36 -5.06 -4.05
CA VAL A 170 -3.36 -4.95 -5.53
C VAL A 170 -4.76 -4.66 -6.07
N LEU A 171 -5.79 -5.34 -5.54
CA LEU A 171 -7.18 -5.07 -5.90
C LEU A 171 -7.61 -3.65 -5.50
N PHE A 172 -7.22 -3.19 -4.32
CA PHE A 172 -7.48 -1.83 -3.87
C PHE A 172 -6.87 -0.79 -4.81
N THR A 173 -5.58 -0.91 -5.14
CA THR A 173 -4.92 0.02 -6.07
C THR A 173 -5.55 -0.02 -7.46
N PHE A 174 -5.94 -1.21 -7.93
CA PHE A 174 -6.59 -1.37 -9.23
C PHE A 174 -7.97 -0.71 -9.29
N TYR A 175 -8.82 -0.95 -8.28
CA TYR A 175 -10.17 -0.38 -8.26
C TYR A 175 -10.14 1.14 -8.06
N VAL A 176 -9.22 1.67 -7.25
CA VAL A 176 -9.03 3.13 -7.14
C VAL A 176 -8.56 3.71 -8.48
N MET A 177 -7.58 3.08 -9.15
CA MET A 177 -7.11 3.53 -10.46
C MET A 177 -8.25 3.65 -11.47
N ILE A 178 -9.07 2.60 -11.62
CA ILE A 178 -10.20 2.62 -12.56
C ILE A 178 -11.28 3.60 -12.12
N THR A 179 -11.58 3.68 -10.81
CA THR A 179 -12.54 4.66 -10.27
C THR A 179 -12.12 6.09 -10.59
N SER A 180 -10.84 6.43 -10.38
CA SER A 180 -10.29 7.76 -10.66
C SER A 180 -10.30 8.08 -12.16
N ILE A 181 -9.89 7.14 -13.02
CA ILE A 181 -9.94 7.33 -14.48
C ILE A 181 -11.39 7.52 -14.96
N PHE A 182 -12.32 6.71 -14.44
CA PHE A 182 -13.74 6.82 -14.80
C PHE A 182 -14.34 8.14 -14.30
N GLY A 183 -14.03 8.55 -13.07
CA GLY A 183 -14.43 9.85 -12.51
C GLY A 183 -13.91 11.02 -13.32
N LEU A 184 -12.64 11.00 -13.73
CA LEU A 184 -12.04 12.00 -14.62
C LEU A 184 -12.78 12.07 -15.97
N PHE A 185 -13.09 10.92 -16.57
CA PHE A 185 -13.83 10.86 -17.82
C PHE A 185 -15.23 11.48 -17.71
N LEU A 186 -15.99 11.15 -16.66
CA LEU A 186 -17.32 11.72 -16.41
C LEU A 186 -17.24 13.23 -16.15
N THR A 187 -16.26 13.66 -15.37
CA THR A 187 -16.01 15.08 -15.06
C THR A 187 -15.61 15.87 -16.31
N ALA A 188 -14.74 15.33 -17.15
CA ALA A 188 -14.36 15.95 -18.42
C ALA A 188 -15.57 16.06 -19.38
N SER A 189 -16.42 15.03 -19.42
CA SER A 189 -17.66 15.05 -20.20
C SER A 189 -18.63 16.13 -19.73
N PHE A 190 -18.72 16.34 -18.41
CA PHE A 190 -19.51 17.43 -17.81
C PHE A 190 -18.95 18.80 -18.19
N ILE A 191 -17.64 19.01 -18.04
CA ILE A 191 -16.99 20.27 -18.44
C ILE A 191 -17.23 20.55 -19.91
N PHE A 192 -17.09 19.55 -20.78
CA PHE A 192 -17.33 19.71 -22.21
C PHE A 192 -18.75 20.15 -22.52
N ARG A 193 -19.76 19.55 -21.87
CA ARG A 193 -21.17 19.99 -21.99
C ARG A 193 -21.38 21.43 -21.52
N CYS A 194 -20.80 21.81 -20.39
CA CYS A 194 -20.87 23.17 -19.90
C CYS A 194 -20.28 24.18 -20.88
N VAL A 195 -19.12 23.86 -21.47
CA VAL A 195 -18.50 24.70 -22.50
C VAL A 195 -19.40 24.81 -23.74
N GLN A 196 -20.00 23.71 -24.20
CA GLN A 196 -20.91 23.73 -25.35
C GLN A 196 -22.17 24.57 -25.12
N ASN A 197 -22.67 24.61 -23.87
CA ASN A 197 -23.86 25.36 -23.48
C ASN A 197 -23.53 26.75 -22.92
N ASN A 198 -22.33 27.30 -23.14
CA ASN A 198 -21.89 28.60 -22.61
C ASN A 198 -22.10 28.75 -21.08
N PHE A 199 -21.92 27.65 -20.34
CA PHE A 199 -22.11 27.53 -18.89
C PHE A 199 -23.54 27.73 -18.38
N GLU A 200 -24.54 27.73 -19.27
CA GLU A 200 -25.95 27.77 -18.88
C GLU A 200 -26.40 26.42 -18.29
N GLY A 201 -27.00 26.45 -17.09
CA GLY A 201 -27.54 25.25 -16.42
C GLY A 201 -26.49 24.29 -15.84
N CYS A 202 -25.28 24.78 -15.56
CA CYS A 202 -24.20 24.00 -14.94
C CYS A 202 -24.17 24.09 -13.40
N ASP A 203 -25.02 24.94 -12.83
CA ASP A 203 -25.34 25.01 -11.41
C ASP A 203 -26.40 23.94 -11.08
N ALA A 204 -25.91 22.73 -10.75
CA ALA A 204 -26.76 21.62 -10.32
C ALA A 204 -27.35 21.89 -8.92
N PHE A 205 -27.00 21.08 -7.92
CA PHE A 205 -27.47 21.30 -6.53
C PHE A 205 -26.59 22.30 -5.75
N LEU A 206 -25.61 22.93 -6.39
CA LEU A 206 -24.64 23.84 -5.78
C LEU A 206 -24.59 25.17 -6.55
N PRO A 207 -24.39 26.31 -5.84
CA PRO A 207 -24.07 27.58 -6.48
C PRO A 207 -22.87 27.47 -7.42
N GLY A 208 -22.92 28.18 -8.55
CA GLY A 208 -21.87 28.15 -9.59
C GLY A 208 -20.43 28.18 -9.07
N PRO A 209 -20.02 29.13 -8.21
CA PRO A 209 -18.65 29.17 -7.68
C PRO A 209 -18.23 27.89 -6.93
N LEU A 210 -19.15 27.27 -6.19
CA LEU A 210 -18.89 26.03 -5.48
C LEU A 210 -18.77 24.83 -6.43
N VAL A 211 -19.54 24.81 -7.53
CA VAL A 211 -19.38 23.82 -8.60
C VAL A 211 -17.99 23.91 -9.21
N PHE A 212 -17.51 25.12 -9.56
CA PHE A 212 -16.17 25.28 -10.13
C PHE A 212 -15.08 24.79 -9.18
N ILE A 213 -15.16 25.16 -7.89
CA ILE A 213 -14.21 24.71 -6.87
C ILE A 213 -14.23 23.19 -6.74
N ALA A 214 -15.43 22.58 -6.65
CA ALA A 214 -15.59 21.14 -6.53
C ALA A 214 -15.00 20.39 -7.74
N ILE A 215 -15.24 20.89 -8.95
CA ILE A 215 -14.70 20.29 -10.17
C ILE A 215 -13.18 20.39 -10.21
N ILE A 216 -12.59 21.54 -9.83
CA ILE A 216 -11.12 21.70 -9.78
C ILE A 216 -10.50 20.68 -8.83
N PHE A 217 -11.03 20.55 -7.61
CA PHE A 217 -10.52 19.59 -6.64
C PHE A 217 -10.73 18.14 -7.11
N CYS A 218 -11.87 17.83 -7.72
CA CYS A 218 -12.16 16.49 -8.25
C CYS A 218 -11.21 16.10 -9.39
N VAL A 219 -10.90 17.03 -10.29
CA VAL A 219 -9.92 16.83 -11.37
C VAL A 219 -8.52 16.62 -10.79
N PHE A 220 -8.09 17.48 -9.86
CA PHE A 220 -6.79 17.35 -9.21
C PHE A 220 -6.64 16.01 -8.47
N GLU A 221 -7.63 15.66 -7.66
CA GLU A 221 -7.71 14.39 -6.95
C GLU A 221 -7.67 13.21 -7.91
N GLY A 222 -8.51 13.22 -8.96
CA GLY A 222 -8.59 12.15 -9.94
C GLY A 222 -7.25 11.92 -10.65
N PHE A 223 -6.54 12.98 -11.05
CA PHE A 223 -5.22 12.85 -11.67
C PHE A 223 -4.17 12.32 -10.69
N LEU A 224 -4.12 12.86 -9.48
CA LEU A 224 -3.15 12.44 -8.46
C LEU A 224 -3.32 10.95 -8.11
N PHE A 225 -4.55 10.53 -7.80
CA PHE A 225 -4.81 9.15 -7.41
C PHE A 225 -4.70 8.18 -8.57
N SER A 226 -5.15 8.53 -9.79
CA SER A 226 -4.97 7.64 -10.94
C SER A 226 -3.49 7.40 -11.26
N LEU A 227 -2.65 8.44 -11.23
CA LEU A 227 -1.22 8.30 -11.46
C LEU A 227 -0.55 7.48 -10.35
N PHE A 228 -0.77 7.86 -9.09
CA PHE A 228 -0.15 7.18 -7.95
C PHE A 228 -0.54 5.70 -7.90
N THR A 229 -1.83 5.38 -8.05
CA THR A 229 -2.30 4.00 -8.00
C THR A 229 -1.94 3.19 -9.23
N CYS A 230 -1.79 3.81 -10.40
CA CYS A 230 -1.22 3.15 -11.59
C CYS A 230 0.23 2.72 -11.34
N ILE A 231 1.07 3.61 -10.81
CA ILE A 231 2.46 3.28 -10.48
C ILE A 231 2.51 2.15 -9.45
N MET A 232 1.73 2.25 -8.36
CA MET A 232 1.68 1.22 -7.33
C MET A 232 1.14 -0.12 -7.85
N PHE A 233 0.14 -0.10 -8.72
CA PHE A 233 -0.38 -1.32 -9.33
C PHE A 233 0.68 -1.97 -10.22
N CYS A 234 1.32 -1.21 -11.10
CA CYS A 234 2.37 -1.70 -11.98
C CYS A 234 3.57 -2.28 -11.21
N THR A 235 4.01 -1.61 -10.12
CA THR A 235 5.12 -2.11 -9.30
C THR A 235 4.76 -3.40 -8.59
N GLN A 236 3.54 -3.53 -8.06
CA GLN A 236 3.09 -4.78 -7.43
C GLN A 236 2.94 -5.93 -8.43
N ILE A 237 2.41 -5.65 -9.63
CA ILE A 237 2.31 -6.67 -10.69
C ILE A 237 3.71 -7.11 -11.13
N HIS A 238 4.64 -6.18 -11.29
CA HIS A 238 6.04 -6.51 -11.60
C HIS A 238 6.64 -7.42 -10.52
N ALA A 239 6.54 -7.04 -9.24
CA ALA A 239 7.04 -7.82 -8.10
C ALA A 239 6.44 -9.23 -8.06
N ILE A 240 5.14 -9.38 -8.36
CA ILE A 240 4.48 -10.69 -8.45
C ILE A 240 5.04 -11.53 -9.60
N ILE A 241 5.28 -10.92 -10.77
CA ILE A 241 5.78 -11.62 -11.96
C ILE A 241 7.24 -12.05 -11.80
N THR A 242 8.09 -11.21 -11.19
CA THR A 242 9.50 -11.52 -10.97
C THR A 242 9.76 -12.35 -9.71
N ASP A 243 8.72 -12.62 -8.91
CA ASP A 243 8.79 -13.18 -7.55
C ASP A 243 9.77 -12.42 -6.65
N GLU A 244 9.88 -11.12 -6.85
CA GLU A 244 10.67 -10.20 -6.04
C GLU A 244 9.79 -9.49 -5.01
N THR A 245 10.38 -9.06 -3.90
CA THR A 245 9.78 -8.05 -3.01
C THR A 245 10.67 -6.80 -3.03
N ALA A 246 10.20 -5.65 -2.55
CA ALA A 246 11.03 -4.43 -2.46
C ALA A 246 12.40 -4.67 -1.78
N TYR A 247 12.53 -5.70 -0.95
CA TYR A 247 13.77 -6.06 -0.29
C TYR A 247 14.66 -7.06 -1.03
N THR A 248 14.18 -7.79 -2.04
CA THR A 248 15.02 -8.73 -2.80
C THR A 248 15.94 -8.00 -3.78
N GLU A 249 15.59 -6.79 -4.22
CA GLU A 249 16.45 -5.97 -5.08
C GLU A 249 17.74 -5.51 -4.37
N THR A 250 17.70 -5.31 -3.05
CA THR A 250 18.90 -4.90 -2.27
C THR A 250 19.98 -5.98 -2.10
N TYR A 251 19.74 -7.22 -2.53
CA TYR A 251 20.69 -8.34 -2.39
C TYR A 251 21.14 -8.95 -3.73
N LYS A 252 20.85 -8.29 -4.86
CA LYS A 252 21.43 -8.60 -6.18
C LYS A 252 22.49 -7.55 -6.52
#